data_AF-A0A661DGJ2-F1
#
_entry.id   AF-A0A661DGJ2-F1
#
_cell.length_a   1.000
_cell.length_b   1.000
_cell.length_c   1.000
_cell.angle_alpha   90.00
_cell.angle_beta   90.00
_cell.angle_gamma   90.00
#
_symmetry.space_group_name_H-M   'P 1'
#
loop_
_entity.id
_entity.type
_entity.pdbx_description
1 polymer ?
#
loop_
_entity_poly.entity_id
_entity_poly.type
_entity_poly.pdbx_seq_one_letter_code
_entity_poly.pdbx_strand_id
1 'polypeptide(L)'
;MSLKPVLDTLNALASHSSTLQKENILLTHLHEDPLFTKVVKYALDPRKKFKTKKLPVYNEEYDRGTPDTIFEMLDKLALQAGANAKDKRDLSLLASIDEETWEVVWRICNGDLRCGVGQRMVNKVKPKTVPFTAYLRCSSKR
;
A
#
# COMPACT_ATOMS: atom_id res chain seq x y z
N MET A 1 0.77 -17.80 1.47
CA MET A 1 1.42 -16.83 2.39
C MET A 1 0.58 -15.57 2.36
N SER A 2 0.12 -15.09 3.51
CA SER A 2 -0.82 -13.97 3.59
C SER A 2 -0.13 -12.62 3.85
N LEU A 3 -0.84 -11.51 3.62
CA LEU A 3 -0.38 -10.16 3.98
C LEU A 3 -0.84 -9.74 5.39
N LYS A 4 -1.38 -10.67 6.18
CA LYS A 4 -1.79 -10.46 7.57
C LYS A 4 -0.74 -9.74 8.45
N PRO A 5 0.54 -10.13 8.50
CA PRO A 5 1.53 -9.42 9.34
C PRO A 5 1.71 -7.96 8.93
N VAL A 6 1.54 -7.65 7.63
CA VAL A 6 1.59 -6.27 7.14
C VAL A 6 0.38 -5.48 7.65
N LEU A 7 -0.80 -6.08 7.69
CA LEU A 7 -1.98 -5.39 8.22
C LEU A 7 -1.83 -5.09 9.73
N ASP A 8 -1.33 -6.05 10.50
CA ASP A 8 -1.12 -5.89 11.94
C ASP A 8 -0.17 -4.72 12.25
N THR A 9 0.93 -4.61 11.50
CA THR A 9 1.86 -3.48 11.63
C THR A 9 1.23 -2.13 11.23
N LEU A 10 0.39 -2.10 10.19
CA LEU A 10 -0.34 -0.90 9.80
C LEU A 10 -1.35 -0.46 10.87
N ASN A 11 -2.04 -1.42 11.49
CA ASN A 11 -3.01 -1.15 12.55
C ASN A 11 -2.31 -0.68 13.85
N ALA A 12 -1.17 -1.28 14.20
CA ALA A 12 -0.33 -0.78 15.29
C ALA A 12 0.15 0.66 15.04
N LEU A 13 0.57 0.99 13.81
CA LEU A 13 0.91 2.36 13.44
C LEU A 13 -0.29 3.32 13.51
N ALA A 14 -1.50 2.83 13.21
CA ALA A 14 -2.73 3.63 13.28
C ALA A 14 -3.15 3.93 14.72
N SER A 15 -2.94 3.00 15.67
CA SER A 15 -3.32 3.18 17.07
C SER A 15 -2.46 4.19 17.82
N HIS A 16 -1.20 4.41 17.40
CA HIS A 16 -0.35 5.43 18.00
C HIS A 16 -0.69 6.82 17.46
N SER A 17 -0.75 7.83 18.34
CA SER A 17 -0.92 9.23 17.95
C SER A 17 0.40 9.98 17.76
N SER A 18 1.45 9.55 18.47
CA SER A 18 2.77 10.21 18.46
C SER A 18 3.55 9.92 17.17
N THR A 19 4.04 10.96 16.51
CA THR A 19 4.86 10.85 15.30
C THR A 19 6.20 10.16 15.56
N LEU A 20 6.81 10.40 16.72
CA LEU A 20 8.10 9.79 17.09
C LEU A 20 7.97 8.26 17.27
N GLN A 21 6.87 7.81 17.90
CA GLN A 21 6.59 6.39 18.05
C GLN A 21 6.40 5.72 16.69
N LYS A 22 5.65 6.35 15.78
CA LYS A 22 5.47 5.86 14.41
C LYS A 22 6.79 5.76 13.64
N GLU A 23 7.66 6.76 13.79
CA GLU A 23 8.98 6.75 13.15
C GLU A 23 9.83 5.56 13.61
N ASN A 24 9.82 5.24 14.91
CA ASN A 24 10.56 4.09 15.45
C ASN A 24 10.01 2.75 14.93
N ILE A 25 8.69 2.56 14.97
CA ILE A 25 8.03 1.34 14.47
C ILE A 25 8.31 1.17 12.97
N LEU A 26 8.20 2.25 12.19
CA LEU A 26 8.53 2.24 10.77
C LEU A 26 9.99 1.87 10.52
N LEU A 27 10.92 2.32 11.36
CA LEU A 27 12.33 2.01 11.20
C LEU A 27 12.55 0.51 11.31
N THR A 28 12.08 -0.11 12.39
CA THR A 28 12.20 -1.55 12.62
C THR A 28 11.61 -2.36 11.44
N HIS A 29 10.35 -2.12 11.10
CA HIS A 29 9.68 -2.91 10.05
C HIS A 29 10.17 -2.61 8.62
N LEU A 30 10.64 -1.39 8.31
CA LEU A 30 11.22 -1.11 6.99
C LEU A 30 12.60 -1.75 6.79
N HIS A 31 13.29 -2.12 7.87
CA HIS A 31 14.58 -2.80 7.82
C HIS A 31 14.42 -4.33 7.85
N GLU A 32 13.51 -4.84 8.65
CA GLU A 32 13.30 -6.27 8.86
C GLU A 32 12.37 -6.91 7.81
N ASP A 33 11.31 -6.21 7.40
CA ASP A 33 10.24 -6.78 6.57
C ASP A 33 10.29 -6.29 5.11
N PRO A 34 10.77 -7.12 4.16
CA PRO A 34 10.80 -6.73 2.75
C PRO A 34 9.40 -6.62 2.15
N LEU A 35 8.44 -7.44 2.61
CA LEU A 35 7.04 -7.37 2.17
C LEU A 35 6.37 -6.07 2.60
N PHE A 36 6.55 -5.64 3.85
CA PHE A 36 6.05 -4.35 4.34
C PHE A 36 6.63 -3.20 3.51
N THR A 37 7.94 -3.23 3.26
CA THR A 37 8.61 -2.24 2.41
C THR A 37 8.03 -2.21 1.00
N LYS A 38 7.72 -3.37 0.39
CA LYS A 38 7.05 -3.43 -0.91
C LYS A 38 5.66 -2.78 -0.85
N VAL A 39 4.83 -3.14 0.13
CA VAL A 39 3.47 -2.57 0.28
C VAL A 39 3.50 -1.05 0.42
N VAL A 40 4.38 -0.52 1.28
CA VAL A 40 4.55 0.92 1.48
C VAL A 40 4.95 1.62 0.18
N LYS A 41 5.86 1.03 -0.60
CA LYS A 41 6.25 1.56 -1.91
C LYS A 41 5.10 1.58 -2.89
N TYR A 42 4.34 0.49 -3.01
CA TYR A 42 3.23 0.41 -3.96
C TYR A 42 2.08 1.35 -3.60
N ALA A 43 1.80 1.56 -2.31
CA ALA A 43 0.76 2.47 -1.86
C ALA A 43 1.16 3.95 -2.01
N LEU A 44 2.40 4.32 -1.66
CA LEU A 44 2.81 5.72 -1.58
C LEU A 44 3.54 6.25 -2.81
N ASP A 45 3.95 5.39 -3.76
CA ASP A 45 4.63 5.84 -4.98
C ASP A 45 3.65 6.57 -5.92
N PRO A 46 3.84 7.89 -6.16
CA PRO A 46 2.94 8.67 -7.01
C PRO A 46 2.92 8.21 -8.48
N ARG A 47 3.92 7.43 -8.92
CA ARG A 47 4.01 6.90 -10.30
C ARG A 47 3.12 5.67 -10.50
N LYS A 48 2.86 4.90 -9.44
CA LYS A 48 2.03 3.68 -9.51
C LYS A 48 0.57 4.05 -9.25
N LYS A 49 -0.20 4.19 -10.33
CA LYS A 49 -1.64 4.50 -10.25
C LYS A 49 -2.45 3.35 -10.84
N PHE A 50 -3.14 2.61 -9.99
CA PHE A 50 -3.88 1.41 -10.40
C PHE A 50 -5.27 1.71 -10.96
N LYS A 51 -5.81 2.92 -10.76
CA LYS A 51 -7.11 3.38 -11.28
C LYS A 51 -8.30 2.47 -10.89
N THR A 52 -8.14 1.72 -9.80
CA THR A 52 -9.09 0.73 -9.24
C THR A 52 -9.64 1.16 -7.87
N LYS A 53 -10.05 2.42 -7.69
CA LYS A 53 -10.59 2.92 -6.40
C LYS A 53 -11.79 2.14 -5.86
N LYS A 54 -12.54 1.47 -6.74
CA LYS A 54 -13.65 0.58 -6.37
C LYS A 54 -13.24 -0.86 -6.69
N LEU A 55 -12.74 -1.55 -5.68
CA LEU A 55 -12.50 -2.98 -5.71
C LEU A 55 -13.81 -3.72 -5.35
N PRO A 56 -14.13 -4.83 -6.04
CA PRO A 56 -15.19 -5.73 -5.62
C PRO A 56 -14.98 -6.22 -4.18
N VAL A 57 -16.08 -6.61 -3.53
CA VAL A 57 -16.09 -7.12 -2.15
C VAL A 57 -15.33 -8.45 -2.09
N TYR A 58 -14.66 -8.68 -0.96
CA TYR A 58 -14.06 -9.97 -0.62
C TYR A 58 -15.05 -11.13 -0.80
N ASN A 59 -14.57 -12.24 -1.33
CA ASN A 59 -15.38 -13.46 -1.48
C ASN A 59 -14.55 -14.68 -1.06
N GLU A 60 -14.99 -15.37 0.00
CA GLU A 60 -14.32 -16.50 0.66
C GLU A 60 -14.11 -17.72 -0.24
N GLU A 61 -14.82 -17.81 -1.37
CA GLU A 61 -14.74 -18.97 -2.28
C GLU A 61 -13.44 -19.04 -3.10
N TYR A 62 -12.56 -18.03 -3.02
CA TYR A 62 -11.43 -17.87 -3.93
C TYR A 62 -10.07 -17.79 -3.22
N ASP A 63 -9.52 -18.94 -2.82
CA ASP A 63 -8.13 -19.06 -2.36
C ASP A 63 -7.20 -19.43 -3.53
N ARG A 64 -6.81 -18.43 -4.34
CA ARG A 64 -5.94 -18.65 -5.52
C ARG A 64 -4.74 -17.72 -5.62
N GLY A 65 -4.61 -16.76 -4.72
CA GLY A 65 -3.58 -15.74 -4.79
C GLY A 65 -2.33 -16.10 -4.00
N THR A 66 -1.21 -15.52 -4.42
CA THR A 66 -0.03 -15.31 -3.56
C THR A 66 0.36 -13.83 -3.58
N PRO A 67 1.09 -13.33 -2.57
CA PRO A 67 1.51 -11.93 -2.53
C PRO A 67 2.23 -11.51 -3.81
N ASP A 68 3.10 -12.39 -4.34
CA ASP A 68 3.83 -12.12 -5.57
C ASP A 68 2.90 -11.97 -6.79
N THR A 69 1.92 -12.86 -6.97
CA THR A 69 0.92 -12.72 -8.06
C THR A 69 0.08 -11.44 -7.95
N ILE A 70 -0.23 -11.02 -6.72
CA ILE A 70 -0.93 -9.76 -6.47
C ILE A 70 -0.07 -8.57 -6.91
N PHE A 71 1.22 -8.55 -6.52
CA PHE A 71 2.14 -7.49 -6.92
C PHE A 71 2.38 -7.46 -8.44
N GLU A 72 2.48 -8.61 -9.10
CA GLU A 72 2.59 -8.70 -10.55
C GLU A 72 1.35 -8.10 -11.25
N MET A 73 0.16 -8.38 -10.73
CA MET A 73 -1.07 -7.77 -11.26
C MET A 73 -1.14 -6.27 -11.00
N LEU A 74 -0.68 -5.81 -9.84
CA LEU A 74 -0.56 -4.39 -9.54
C LEU A 74 0.42 -3.69 -10.50
N ASP A 75 1.54 -4.34 -10.84
CA ASP A 75 2.50 -3.81 -11.83
C ASP A 75 1.89 -3.73 -13.24
N LYS A 76 1.14 -4.75 -13.65
CA LYS A 76 0.38 -4.72 -14.91
C LYS A 76 -0.61 -3.55 -14.93
N LEU A 77 -1.37 -3.36 -13.86
CA LEU A 77 -2.33 -2.26 -13.72
C LEU A 77 -1.64 -0.88 -13.71
N ALA A 78 -0.46 -0.76 -13.11
CA ALA A 78 0.28 0.50 -13.07
C ALA A 78 0.78 0.95 -14.46
N LEU A 79 1.08 -0.01 -15.35
CA LEU A 79 1.48 0.27 -16.74
C LEU A 79 0.29 0.61 -17.64
N GLN A 80 -0.92 0.17 -17.26
CA GLN A 80 -2.12 0.37 -18.07
C GLN A 80 -2.68 1.80 -17.96
N ALA A 81 -3.26 2.26 -19.06
CA ALA A 81 -3.97 3.54 -19.11
C ALA A 81 -5.30 3.53 -18.32
N GLY A 82 -5.87 2.37 -18.03
CA GLY A 82 -7.12 2.21 -17.29
C GLY A 82 -7.32 0.76 -16.85
N ALA A 83 -8.08 0.57 -15.77
CA ALA A 83 -8.42 -0.75 -15.25
C ALA A 83 -9.84 -1.14 -15.65
N ASN A 84 -9.99 -2.24 -16.39
CA ASN A 84 -11.28 -2.77 -16.79
C ASN A 84 -11.98 -3.48 -15.64
N ALA A 85 -13.27 -3.78 -15.83
CA ALA A 85 -14.04 -4.56 -14.85
C ALA A 85 -13.49 -5.98 -14.65
N LYS A 86 -12.85 -6.56 -15.67
CA LYS A 86 -12.17 -7.87 -15.59
C LYS A 86 -10.95 -7.78 -14.67
N ASP A 87 -10.03 -6.84 -14.94
CA ASP A 87 -8.82 -6.67 -14.13
C ASP A 87 -9.13 -6.42 -12.65
N LYS A 88 -10.20 -5.66 -12.35
CA LYS A 88 -10.69 -5.45 -10.99
C LYS A 88 -11.18 -6.73 -10.32
N ARG A 89 -11.89 -7.58 -11.07
CA ARG A 89 -12.34 -8.89 -10.58
C ARG A 89 -11.15 -9.80 -10.36
N ASP A 90 -10.24 -9.89 -11.32
CA ASP A 90 -9.05 -10.74 -11.24
C ASP A 90 -8.18 -10.34 -10.04
N LEU A 91 -7.98 -9.04 -9.80
CA LEU A 91 -7.25 -8.56 -8.63
C LEU A 91 -8.00 -8.85 -7.33
N SER A 92 -9.33 -8.73 -7.31
CA SER A 92 -10.15 -9.10 -6.14
C SER A 92 -10.06 -10.59 -5.84
N LEU A 93 -10.10 -11.44 -6.87
CA LEU A 93 -9.98 -12.90 -6.74
C LEU A 93 -8.60 -13.29 -6.18
N LEU A 94 -7.53 -12.66 -6.67
CA LEU A 94 -6.19 -12.88 -6.13
C LEU A 94 -6.01 -12.35 -4.71
N ALA A 95 -6.70 -11.27 -4.35
CA ALA A 95 -6.63 -10.72 -3.00
C ALA A 95 -7.52 -11.46 -1.99
N SER A 96 -8.43 -12.33 -2.45
CA SER A 96 -9.38 -13.06 -1.59
C SER A 96 -8.82 -14.29 -0.89
N ILE A 97 -7.49 -14.35 -0.72
CA ILE A 97 -6.80 -15.35 0.11
C ILE A 97 -7.31 -15.26 1.56
N ASP A 98 -7.31 -14.05 2.11
CA ASP A 98 -7.84 -13.72 3.44
C ASP A 98 -8.43 -12.30 3.41
N GLU A 99 -9.33 -12.00 4.34
CA GLU A 99 -9.91 -10.65 4.50
C GLU A 99 -8.82 -9.60 4.75
N GLU A 100 -7.79 -9.93 5.55
CA GLU A 100 -6.69 -9.02 5.85
C GLU A 100 -5.85 -8.68 4.62
N THR A 101 -5.61 -9.68 3.77
CA THR A 101 -4.88 -9.50 2.52
C THR A 101 -5.68 -8.60 1.57
N TRP A 102 -6.99 -8.84 1.46
CA TRP A 102 -7.87 -7.99 0.67
C TRP A 102 -7.84 -6.54 1.15
N GLU A 103 -7.86 -6.30 2.47
CA GLU A 103 -7.80 -4.95 3.03
C GLU A 103 -6.48 -4.24 2.69
N VAL A 104 -5.34 -4.93 2.81
CA VAL A 104 -4.02 -4.35 2.45
C VAL A 104 -3.97 -3.96 0.97
N VAL A 105 -4.47 -4.83 0.09
CA VAL A 105 -4.53 -4.57 -1.36
C VAL A 105 -5.47 -3.40 -1.67
N TRP A 106 -6.59 -3.32 -0.97
CA TRP A 106 -7.54 -2.22 -1.07
C TRP A 106 -6.90 -0.88 -0.63
N ARG A 107 -6.13 -0.87 0.46
CA ARG A 107 -5.34 0.30 0.91
C ARG A 107 -4.31 0.72 -0.14
N ILE A 108 -3.58 -0.23 -0.74
CA ILE A 108 -2.64 0.03 -1.84
C ILE A 108 -3.34 0.68 -3.04
N CYS A 109 -4.48 0.13 -3.47
CA CYS A 109 -5.21 0.62 -4.65
C CYS A 109 -5.72 2.05 -4.47
N ASN A 110 -6.06 2.44 -3.24
CA ASN A 110 -6.46 3.80 -2.90
C ASN A 110 -5.28 4.77 -2.74
N GLY A 111 -4.06 4.26 -2.63
CA GLY A 111 -2.85 5.03 -2.37
C GLY A 111 -2.77 5.59 -0.95
N ASP A 112 -3.47 4.95 0.00
CA ASP A 112 -3.53 5.37 1.39
C ASP A 112 -3.47 4.15 2.33
N LEU A 113 -2.45 4.14 3.19
CA LEU A 113 -2.21 3.09 4.18
C LEU A 113 -3.12 3.19 5.41
N ARG A 114 -3.85 4.31 5.59
CA ARG A 114 -4.76 4.58 6.71
C ARG A 114 -4.14 4.58 8.11
N CYS A 115 -2.83 4.72 8.22
CA CYS A 115 -2.10 4.76 9.50
C CYS A 115 -1.54 6.15 9.87
N GLY A 116 -1.88 7.19 9.08
CA GLY A 116 -1.35 8.55 9.26
C GLY A 116 0.13 8.69 8.88
N VAL A 117 0.68 7.68 8.18
CA VAL A 117 2.04 7.69 7.64
C VAL A 117 1.97 8.05 6.16
N GLY A 118 2.70 9.09 5.77
CA GLY A 118 2.84 9.50 4.37
C GLY A 118 4.27 9.38 3.87
N GLN A 119 4.43 9.67 2.57
CA GLN A 119 5.72 9.60 1.87
C GLN A 119 6.87 10.34 2.60
N ARG A 120 6.58 11.50 3.19
CA ARG A 120 7.59 12.31 3.89
C ARG A 120 8.17 11.59 5.11
N MET A 121 7.31 10.94 5.90
CA MET A 121 7.72 10.23 7.11
C MET A 121 8.53 8.98 6.73
N VAL A 122 8.09 8.22 5.73
CA VAL A 122 8.83 7.06 5.22
C VAL A 122 10.22 7.45 4.72
N ASN A 123 10.33 8.52 3.92
CA ASN A 123 11.63 8.97 3.42
C ASN A 123 12.51 9.63 4.49
N LYS A 124 11.94 10.10 5.61
CA LYS A 124 12.70 10.58 6.77
C LYS A 124 13.37 9.40 7.50
N VAL A 125 12.63 8.30 7.68
CA VAL A 125 13.13 7.09 8.36
C VAL A 125 14.11 6.31 7.47
N LYS A 126 13.72 6.04 6.22
CA LYS A 126 14.53 5.32 5.23
C LYS A 126 14.63 6.14 3.95
N PRO A 127 15.70 6.92 3.76
CA PRO A 127 15.86 7.81 2.61
C PRO A 127 15.71 7.08 1.27
N LYS A 128 15.12 7.77 0.28
CA LYS A 128 14.93 7.30 -1.10
C LYS A 128 14.08 6.02 -1.23
N THR A 129 13.26 5.68 -0.24
CA THR A 129 12.35 4.53 -0.30
C THR A 129 11.22 4.76 -1.31
N VAL A 130 10.61 5.95 -1.30
CA VAL A 130 9.50 6.32 -2.18
C VAL A 130 9.90 7.55 -3.01
N PRO A 131 9.75 7.54 -4.35
CA PRO A 131 10.25 8.62 -5.20
C PRO A 131 9.51 9.94 -4.94
N PHE A 132 10.25 10.94 -4.47
CA PHE A 132 9.72 12.28 -4.20
C PHE A 132 10.32 13.29 -5.17
N THR A 133 9.47 13.95 -5.95
CA THR A 133 9.89 15.08 -6.79
C THR A 133 9.84 16.35 -5.96
N ALA A 134 11.01 16.90 -5.62
CA ALA A 134 11.09 18.18 -4.96
C ALA A 134 10.75 19.32 -5.94
N TYR A 135 9.92 20.26 -5.48
CA TYR A 135 9.58 21.48 -6.21
C TYR A 135 9.32 22.61 -5.22
N LEU A 136 9.59 23.84 -5.65
CA LEU A 136 9.32 25.03 -4.84
C LEU A 136 7.81 25.32 -4.83
N ARG A 137 7.25 25.52 -3.64
CA ARG A 137 5.84 25.91 -3.44
C ARG A 137 5.78 27.32 -2.89
N CYS A 138 4.89 28.15 -3.43
CA CYS A 138 4.63 29.47 -2.88
C CYS A 138 3.79 29.35 -1.60
N SER A 139 4.14 30.13 -0.57
CA SER A 139 3.29 30.30 0.59
C SER A 139 2.14 31.23 0.22
N SER A 140 0.88 30.78 0.35
CA SER A 140 -0.23 31.71 0.32
C SER A 140 -0.22 32.50 1.63
N LYS A 141 -0.01 33.82 1.58
CA LYS A 141 -0.38 34.67 2.72
C LYS A 141 -1.89 34.56 2.88
N ARG A 142 -2.35 33.87 3.93
CA ARG A 142 -3.72 33.98 4.42
C ARG A 142 -3.85 35.27 5.21
#